data_AF-A0A1X7BMQ2-F1
#
_entry.id   AF-A0A1X7BMQ2-F1
#
_cell.length_a   1.000
_cell.length_b   1.000
_cell.length_c   1.000
_cell.angle_alpha   90.00
_cell.angle_beta   90.00
_cell.angle_gamma   90.00
#
_symmetry.space_group_name_H-M   'P 1'
#
loop_
_entity.id
_entity.type
_entity.pdbx_description
1 polymer ?
#
loop_
_entity_poly.entity_id
_entity_poly.type
_entity_poly.pdbx_seq_one_letter_code
_entity_poly.pdbx_strand_id
1 'polypeptide(L)'
;MKQAIVIMHGMGEQIPMSTLNSFVHSVWTTDDRLVDQGKPDPNTGGARSGNTSWAKPDNRNNSTELRRVTTEKDASVNYTDFYEFYWAHLMQGLNLPYYPAANVRNPLRTSQICTCSESLLSADSVEKNALRAQNVAME
;
A
#
# COMPACT_ATOMS: atom_id res chain seq x y z
N MET A 1 -1.78 1.58 -20.95
CA MET A 1 -1.91 0.63 -19.81
C MET A 1 -2.54 1.37 -18.63
N LYS A 2 -3.07 0.64 -17.64
CA LYS A 2 -3.54 1.23 -16.37
C LYS A 2 -2.69 0.64 -15.25
N GLN A 3 -2.17 1.47 -14.37
CA GLN A 3 -1.35 1.04 -13.23
C GLN A 3 -2.07 1.38 -11.93
N ALA A 4 -2.02 0.45 -10.97
CA ALA A 4 -2.52 0.67 -9.61
C ALA A 4 -1.41 0.36 -8.60
N ILE A 5 -1.25 1.22 -7.61
CA ILE A 5 -0.33 1.06 -6.49
C ILE A 5 -1.15 0.99 -5.21
N VAL A 6 -0.99 -0.09 -4.45
CA VAL A 6 -1.68 -0.30 -3.18
C VAL A 6 -0.66 -0.22 -2.05
N ILE A 7 -0.86 0.70 -1.12
CA ILE A 7 0.01 0.91 0.03
C ILE A 7 -0.58 0.19 1.23
N MET A 8 0.22 -0.70 1.82
CA MET A 8 -0.08 -1.39 3.07
C MET A 8 0.90 -0.89 4.13
N HIS A 9 0.39 -0.21 5.17
CA HIS A 9 1.21 0.34 6.25
C HIS A 9 0.99 -0.45 7.56
N GLY A 10 1.94 -0.41 8.50
CA GLY A 10 1.84 -1.15 9.78
C GLY A 10 0.70 -0.70 10.70
N MET A 11 0.50 -1.44 11.81
CA MET A 11 -0.45 -1.09 12.87
C MET A 11 0.08 0.07 13.73
N GLY A 12 -0.79 1.02 14.07
CA GLY A 12 -0.46 2.16 14.94
C GLY A 12 -1.48 3.29 14.83
N GLU A 13 -1.27 4.36 15.59
CA GLU A 13 -2.05 5.59 15.45
C GLU A 13 -1.58 6.34 14.20
N GLN A 14 -2.43 6.39 13.19
CA GLN A 14 -2.14 7.02 11.91
C GLN A 14 -3.29 7.95 11.52
N ILE A 15 -2.93 9.12 11.01
CA ILE A 15 -3.89 10.05 10.42
C ILE A 15 -4.28 9.48 9.05
N PRO A 16 -5.58 9.26 8.77
CA PRO A 16 -6.03 8.75 7.48
C PRO A 16 -5.40 9.52 6.31
N MET A 17 -4.99 8.80 5.26
CA MET A 17 -4.36 9.36 4.05
C MET A 17 -2.98 10.00 4.24
N SER A 18 -2.46 10.14 5.46
CA SER A 18 -1.14 10.77 5.68
C SER A 18 -0.02 10.02 4.97
N THR A 19 0.00 8.69 5.10
CA THR A 19 0.99 7.82 4.45
C THR A 19 0.84 7.86 2.94
N LEU A 20 -0.39 7.71 2.44
CA LEU A 20 -0.70 7.79 1.01
C LEU A 20 -0.23 9.12 0.40
N ASN A 21 -0.59 10.25 1.01
CA ASN A 21 -0.24 11.58 0.52
C ASN A 21 1.28 11.81 0.55
N SER A 22 1.95 11.40 1.61
CA SER A 22 3.41 11.54 1.73
C SER A 22 4.15 10.70 0.68
N PHE A 23 3.65 9.49 0.42
CA PHE A 23 4.19 8.63 -0.62
C PHE A 23 3.99 9.23 -2.01
N VAL A 24 2.76 9.60 -2.37
CA VAL A 24 2.44 10.25 -3.66
C VAL A 24 3.29 11.50 -3.84
N HIS A 25 3.41 12.34 -2.81
CA HIS A 25 4.24 13.54 -2.89
C HIS A 25 5.69 13.21 -3.27
N SER A 26 6.28 12.21 -2.61
CA SER A 26 7.68 11.83 -2.78
C SER A 26 7.97 11.13 -4.11
N VAL A 27 7.06 10.28 -4.58
CA VAL A 27 7.29 9.45 -5.79
C VAL A 27 6.71 10.04 -7.06
N TRP A 28 5.72 10.93 -6.94
CA TRP A 28 5.03 11.52 -8.09
C TRP A 28 5.26 13.03 -8.15
N THR A 29 4.84 13.78 -7.13
CA THR A 29 4.78 15.25 -7.20
C THR A 29 6.16 15.89 -7.40
N THR A 30 7.20 15.33 -6.78
CA THR A 30 8.57 15.88 -6.81
C THR A 30 9.49 15.30 -7.90
N ASP A 31 9.07 14.28 -8.65
CA ASP A 31 9.92 13.68 -9.71
C ASP A 31 9.62 14.30 -11.07
N ASP A 32 10.41 15.32 -11.43
CA ASP A 32 10.26 16.08 -12.68
C ASP A 32 10.47 15.26 -13.96
N ARG A 33 10.97 14.02 -13.85
CA ARG A 33 11.25 13.15 -15.02
C ARG A 33 10.02 12.37 -15.47
N LEU A 34 8.97 12.31 -14.64
CA LEU A 34 7.77 11.50 -14.93
C LEU A 34 6.83 12.17 -15.93
N VAL A 35 6.81 13.50 -15.96
CA VAL A 35 5.97 14.31 -16.84
C VAL A 35 6.80 15.40 -17.50
N ASP A 36 6.53 15.69 -18.77
CA ASP A 36 7.16 16.80 -19.48
C ASP A 36 6.95 18.13 -18.76
N GLN A 37 8.04 18.78 -18.35
CA GLN A 37 8.01 20.06 -17.64
C GLN A 37 7.62 21.24 -18.53
N GLY A 38 7.75 21.11 -19.86
CA GLY A 38 7.33 22.12 -20.82
C GLY A 38 5.81 22.19 -21.02
N LYS A 39 5.07 21.18 -20.56
CA LYS A 39 3.60 21.14 -20.64
C LYS A 39 2.99 22.14 -19.64
N PRO A 40 1.93 22.87 -19.99
CA PRO A 40 1.22 23.71 -19.01
C PRO A 40 0.63 22.86 -17.88
N ASP A 41 0.57 23.42 -16.67
CA ASP A 41 -0.10 22.80 -15.54
C ASP A 41 -1.58 22.49 -15.89
N PRO A 42 -2.06 21.25 -15.67
CA PRO A 42 -3.40 20.86 -16.09
C PRO A 42 -4.54 21.52 -15.29
N ASN A 43 -4.27 22.07 -14.10
CA ASN A 43 -5.26 22.75 -13.27
C ASN A 43 -5.31 24.25 -13.54
N THR A 44 -4.16 24.88 -13.82
CA THR A 44 -4.03 26.34 -13.93
C THR A 44 -3.73 26.85 -15.34
N GLY A 45 -3.25 25.98 -16.24
CA GLY A 45 -2.80 26.35 -17.58
C GLY A 45 -1.48 27.13 -17.62
N GLY A 46 -0.87 27.42 -16.46
CA GLY A 46 0.37 28.18 -16.35
C GLY A 46 1.62 27.30 -16.26
N ALA A 47 2.73 27.92 -15.81
CA ALA A 47 3.94 27.19 -15.48
C ALA A 47 3.69 26.27 -14.28
N ARG A 48 4.12 25.00 -14.39
CA ARG A 48 3.98 23.99 -13.34
C ARG A 48 5.13 24.08 -12.33
N SER A 49 4.81 23.75 -11.08
CA SER A 49 5.80 23.62 -9.99
C SER A 49 6.10 22.17 -9.62
N GLY A 50 5.42 21.21 -10.27
CA GLY A 50 5.53 19.78 -10.01
C GLY A 50 4.42 19.02 -10.72
N ASN A 51 4.40 17.69 -10.55
CA ASN A 51 3.41 16.85 -11.22
C ASN A 51 2.07 16.89 -10.50
N THR A 52 0.99 16.97 -11.27
CA THR A 52 -0.36 17.05 -10.70
C THR A 52 -0.92 15.67 -10.38
N SER A 53 -1.63 15.58 -9.24
CA SER A 53 -2.47 14.44 -8.85
C SER A 53 -3.77 14.93 -8.24
N TRP A 54 -4.83 14.12 -8.32
CA TRP A 54 -6.17 14.45 -7.81
C TRP A 54 -6.68 13.36 -6.87
N ALA A 55 -7.24 13.78 -5.74
CA ALA A 55 -8.00 12.90 -4.88
C ALA A 55 -9.41 12.70 -5.44
N LYS A 56 -9.76 11.46 -5.77
CA LYS A 56 -11.09 11.01 -6.17
C LYS A 56 -11.78 10.38 -4.95
N PRO A 57 -12.94 10.89 -4.51
CA PRO A 57 -13.71 10.22 -3.48
C PRO A 57 -14.20 8.85 -3.96
N ASP A 58 -14.27 7.90 -3.04
CA ASP A 58 -14.87 6.60 -3.29
C ASP A 58 -16.38 6.65 -3.00
N ASN A 59 -17.15 6.64 -4.08
CA ASN A 59 -18.61 6.74 -4.03
C ASN A 59 -19.29 5.41 -3.65
N ARG A 60 -18.59 4.27 -3.77
CA ARG A 60 -19.18 2.95 -3.45
C ARG A 60 -19.34 2.80 -1.93
N ASN A 61 -18.43 3.43 -1.19
CA ASN A 61 -18.27 3.20 0.25
C ASN A 61 -18.76 4.39 1.08
N ASN A 62 -19.07 5.53 0.43
CA ASN A 62 -19.37 6.82 1.05
C ASN A 62 -18.38 7.22 2.17
N SER A 63 -17.15 6.71 2.09
CA SER A 63 -16.12 6.93 3.08
C SER A 63 -15.16 8.00 2.59
N THR A 64 -15.00 9.05 3.39
CA THR A 64 -14.04 10.12 3.09
C THR A 64 -12.59 9.71 3.37
N GLU A 65 -12.39 8.56 4.00
CA GLU A 65 -11.07 8.02 4.36
C GLU A 65 -10.52 7.05 3.29
N LEU A 66 -11.37 6.54 2.39
CA LEU A 66 -10.99 5.59 1.34
C LEU A 66 -10.79 6.27 -0.02
N ARG A 67 -10.20 7.48 -0.03
CA ARG A 67 -10.00 8.22 -1.27
C ARG A 67 -8.91 7.57 -2.11
N ARG A 68 -9.13 7.54 -3.42
CA ARG A 68 -8.10 7.19 -4.40
C ARG A 68 -7.35 8.44 -4.83
N VAL A 69 -6.04 8.36 -5.01
CA VAL A 69 -5.28 9.43 -5.65
C VAL A 69 -4.94 9.02 -7.09
N THR A 70 -5.43 9.76 -8.07
CA THR A 70 -5.17 9.51 -9.49
C THR A 70 -4.20 10.57 -10.02
N THR A 71 -3.21 10.16 -10.80
CA THR A 71 -2.22 11.07 -11.39
C THR A 71 -2.66 11.63 -12.73
N GLU A 72 -1.93 12.63 -13.24
CA GLU A 72 -1.93 12.89 -14.68
C GLU A 72 -1.22 11.78 -15.46
N LYS A 73 -1.26 11.89 -16.79
CA LYS A 73 -0.58 10.95 -17.67
C LYS A 73 0.93 11.16 -17.58
N ASP A 74 1.66 10.07 -17.36
CA ASP A 74 3.11 10.05 -17.44
C ASP A 74 3.61 10.22 -18.89
N ALA A 75 4.94 10.29 -19.06
CA ALA A 75 5.58 10.30 -20.39
C ALA A 75 5.24 9.08 -21.26
N SER A 76 4.81 7.96 -20.64
CA SER A 76 4.34 6.75 -21.31
C SER A 76 2.82 6.75 -21.56
N VAL A 77 2.14 7.88 -21.34
CA VAL A 77 0.71 8.09 -21.57
C VAL A 77 -0.18 7.21 -20.67
N ASN A 78 0.31 6.80 -19.50
CA ASN A 78 -0.39 5.97 -18.53
C ASN A 78 -0.87 6.78 -17.33
N TYR A 79 -2.01 6.36 -16.78
CA TYR A 79 -2.50 6.83 -15.49
C TYR A 79 -2.05 5.87 -14.39
N THR A 80 -1.66 6.44 -13.25
CA THR A 80 -1.38 5.69 -12.03
C THR A 80 -2.41 6.05 -10.96
N ASP A 81 -3.06 5.02 -10.43
CA ASP A 81 -4.00 5.14 -9.31
C ASP A 81 -3.34 4.62 -8.03
N PHE A 82 -3.39 5.41 -6.96
CA PHE A 82 -2.87 5.05 -5.64
C PHE A 82 -4.02 4.81 -4.66
N TYR A 83 -3.88 3.75 -3.86
CA TYR A 83 -4.84 3.33 -2.85
C TYR A 83 -4.12 3.04 -1.53
N GLU A 84 -4.80 3.32 -0.42
CA GLU A 84 -4.38 2.91 0.93
C GLU A 84 -5.25 1.74 1.39
N PHE A 85 -4.61 0.66 1.87
CA PHE A 85 -5.30 -0.52 2.36
C PHE A 85 -5.13 -0.68 3.87
N TYR A 86 -6.24 -0.52 4.59
CA TYR A 86 -6.29 -0.62 6.04
C TYR A 86 -6.52 -2.07 6.52
N TRP A 87 -5.46 -2.87 6.57
CA TRP A 87 -5.53 -4.29 6.94
C TRP A 87 -5.67 -4.55 8.44
N ALA A 88 -5.31 -3.59 9.30
CA ALA A 88 -5.32 -3.78 10.76
C ALA A 88 -6.70 -4.18 11.29
N HIS A 89 -7.78 -3.66 10.69
CA HIS A 89 -9.14 -4.02 11.05
C HIS A 89 -9.45 -5.51 10.78
N LEU A 90 -8.78 -6.13 9.81
CA LEU A 90 -8.98 -7.53 9.43
C LEU A 90 -8.27 -8.51 10.38
N MET A 91 -7.38 -8.01 11.25
CA MET A 91 -6.64 -8.86 12.20
C MET A 91 -7.40 -9.16 13.49
N GLN A 92 -8.66 -8.72 13.60
CA GLN A 92 -9.52 -9.04 14.73
C GLN A 92 -9.70 -10.56 14.85
N GLY A 93 -9.45 -11.11 16.03
CA GLY A 93 -9.62 -12.54 16.30
C GLY A 93 -8.39 -13.43 16.07
N LEU A 94 -7.24 -12.86 15.68
CA LEU A 94 -5.97 -13.60 15.70
C LEU A 94 -5.51 -13.79 17.16
N ASN A 95 -5.88 -14.93 17.74
CA ASN A 95 -5.29 -15.42 18.98
C ASN A 95 -3.89 -15.98 18.69
N LEU A 96 -2.89 -15.11 18.56
CA LEU A 96 -1.51 -15.56 18.56
C LEU A 96 -1.16 -16.00 19.98
N PRO A 97 -0.80 -17.28 20.21
CA PRO A 97 -0.33 -17.71 21.52
C PRO A 97 0.93 -16.91 21.87
N TYR A 98 0.85 -16.20 22.98
CA TYR A 98 1.99 -15.50 23.56
C TYR A 98 3.04 -16.55 23.99
N TYR A 99 4.11 -16.67 23.22
CA TYR A 99 5.33 -17.33 23.67
C TYR A 99 6.25 -16.27 24.28
N PRO A 100 6.43 -16.23 25.61
CA PRO A 100 7.37 -15.29 26.20
C PRO A 100 8.76 -15.54 25.61
N ALA A 101 9.42 -14.47 25.18
CA ALA A 101 10.77 -14.51 24.65
C ALA A 101 11.70 -15.14 25.72
N ALA A 102 11.99 -16.42 25.56
CA ALA A 102 12.98 -17.10 26.38
C ALA A 102 14.33 -16.43 26.10
N ASN A 103 14.96 -15.95 27.17
CA ASN A 103 16.33 -15.44 27.23
C ASN A 103 17.23 -15.97 26.10
N VAL A 104 17.48 -15.14 25.09
CA VAL A 104 18.48 -15.43 24.07
C VAL A 104 19.87 -15.25 24.70
N ARG A 105 20.33 -16.25 25.45
CA ARG A 105 21.77 -16.42 25.65
C ARG A 105 22.31 -17.01 24.37
N ASN A 106 23.17 -16.24 23.71
CA ASN A 106 23.98 -16.72 22.60
C ASN A 106 25.08 -17.65 23.14
N PRO A 107 25.13 -18.93 22.72
CA PRO A 107 26.40 -19.56 22.48
C PRO A 107 26.47 -19.95 21.01
N LEU A 108 27.42 -19.38 20.30
CA LEU A 108 27.88 -19.87 19.01
C LEU A 108 28.31 -21.35 19.17
N ARG A 109 27.45 -22.30 18.77
CA ARG A 109 27.87 -23.63 18.28
C ARG A 109 26.75 -24.34 17.51
N THR A 110 26.86 -24.21 16.20
CA THR A 110 26.68 -25.19 15.12
C THR A 110 25.82 -26.44 15.35
N SER A 111 24.93 -26.63 14.37
CA SER A 111 24.32 -27.88 13.87
C SER A 111 23.37 -28.62 14.81
N GLN A 112 22.11 -28.20 14.81
CA GLN A 112 20.98 -29.13 14.71
C GLN A 112 19.79 -28.37 14.12
N ILE A 113 19.55 -28.61 12.83
CA ILE A 113 18.28 -28.29 12.19
C ILE A 113 17.25 -29.20 12.86
N CYS A 114 16.49 -28.67 13.82
CA CYS A 114 15.29 -29.33 14.30
C CYS A 114 14.25 -29.26 13.19
N THR A 115 14.03 -30.39 12.54
CA THR A 115 12.86 -30.66 11.72
C THR A 115 11.62 -30.65 12.61
N CYS A 116 10.87 -29.55 12.60
CA CYS A 116 9.49 -29.56 13.06
C CYS A 116 8.61 -30.00 11.88
N SER A 117 8.04 -31.19 12.04
CA SER A 117 7.03 -31.80 11.20
C SER A 117 5.85 -30.87 10.92
N GLU A 118 5.31 -31.02 9.72
CA GLU A 118 4.16 -30.30 9.19
C GLU A 118 2.98 -30.21 10.15
N SER A 119 2.53 -28.99 10.36
CA SER A 119 1.11 -28.66 10.42
C SER A 119 0.95 -27.38 9.62
N LEU A 120 1.04 -27.55 8.30
CA LEU A 120 0.69 -26.54 7.30
C LEU A 120 -0.73 -26.02 7.58
N LEU A 121 -0.83 -24.83 8.17
CA LEU A 121 -1.78 -23.88 7.60
C LEU A 121 -1.25 -23.61 6.19
N SER A 122 -1.77 -24.37 5.22
CA SER A 122 -1.36 -24.27 3.81
C SER A 122 -1.27 -22.80 3.43
N ALA A 123 -0.17 -22.42 2.80
CA ALA A 123 0.01 -21.11 2.17
C ALA A 123 -1.21 -20.72 1.29
N ASP A 124 -1.97 -21.71 0.82
CA ASP A 124 -3.27 -21.54 0.18
C ASP A 124 -4.26 -20.69 0.98
N SER A 125 -4.29 -20.75 2.31
CA SER A 125 -5.35 -20.08 3.09
C SER A 125 -5.08 -18.59 3.26
N VAL A 126 -3.81 -18.21 3.44
CA VAL A 126 -3.37 -16.81 3.46
C VAL A 126 -3.46 -16.22 2.05
N GLU A 127 -3.04 -16.98 1.04
CA GLU A 127 -3.12 -16.56 -0.36
C GLU A 127 -4.58 -16.45 -0.84
N LYS A 128 -5.47 -17.39 -0.49
CA LYS A 128 -6.91 -17.31 -0.80
C LYS A 128 -7.61 -16.15 -0.09
N ASN A 129 -7.23 -15.82 1.14
CA ASN A 129 -7.79 -14.66 1.83
C ASN A 129 -7.28 -13.33 1.26
N ALA A 130 -6.00 -13.26 0.86
CA ALA A 130 -5.44 -12.10 0.17
C ALA A 130 -6.06 -11.90 -1.22
N LEU A 131 -6.25 -12.99 -1.99
CA LEU A 131 -6.90 -12.98 -3.30
C LEU A 131 -8.40 -12.62 -3.20
N ARG A 132 -9.09 -13.07 -2.14
CA ARG A 132 -10.49 -12.70 -1.89
C ARG A 132 -10.63 -11.23 -1.48
N ALA A 133 -9.68 -10.68 -0.73
CA ALA A 133 -9.64 -9.26 -0.39
C ALA A 133 -9.34 -8.38 -1.62
N GLN A 134 -8.47 -8.84 -2.53
CA GLN A 134 -8.19 -8.16 -3.80
C GLN A 134 -9.39 -8.15 -4.75
N ASN A 135 -10.15 -9.24 -4.84
CA ASN A 135 -11.33 -9.30 -5.72
C ASN A 135 -12.49 -8.42 -5.24
N VAL A 136 -12.61 -8.17 -3.93
CA VAL A 136 -13.62 -7.25 -3.38
C VAL A 136 -13.25 -5.78 -3.62
N ALA A 137 -11.96 -5.48 -3.69
CA ALA A 137 -11.43 -4.13 -3.93
C ALA A 137 -11.40 -3.73 -5.42
N MET A 138 -11.70 -4.65 -6.35
CA MET A 138 -11.66 -4.41 -7.81
C MET A 138 -13.03 -4.47 -8.52
N GLU A 139 -14.13 -4.60 -7.79
CA GLU A 139 -15.50 -4.30 -8.27
C GLU A 139 -15.91 -2.86 -7.94
#